data_AF-A0A838DQC8-F1
#
_entry.id   AF-A0A838DQC8-F1
#
_cell.length_a   1.000
_cell.length_b   1.000
_cell.length_c   1.000
_cell.angle_alpha   90.00
_cell.angle_beta   90.00
_cell.angle_gamma   90.00
#
_symmetry.space_group_name_H-M   'P 1'
#
loop_
_entity.id
_entity.type
_entity.pdbx_description
1 polymer ?
#
loop_
_entity_poly.entity_id
_entity_poly.type
_entity_poly.pdbx_seq_one_letter_code
_entity_poly.pdbx_strand_id
1 'polypeptide(L)'
;MKCSHCNATIELNARSCRHCGSPVAPVAGPLLEARTLFATERPPEQPRRRERRGGGFARGCLVLVLIVLVLGVLGWVFALRPYLNNMAKTQLDQSLASAVQQIDPARTAQLPQGPVSISDTLLNNLLTLTHAPSSPIQNTQMTITASVMKLTFTLYGSACTITGVPQANNGQLVMTNMQISGLLSWIMSNDDLTQIVNKNLATAQQRLRHSITSVLLKDHEVDLVVGAATSSLRRPIAA
;
A
#
# COMPACT_ATOMS: atom_id res chain seq x y z
N MET A 1 58.44 -27.82 20.48
CA MET A 1 58.58 -26.83 19.37
C MET A 1 58.05 -25.48 19.83
N LYS A 2 58.52 -24.35 19.27
CA LYS A 2 58.02 -23.01 19.63
C LYS A 2 57.08 -22.47 18.53
N CYS A 3 56.07 -21.72 18.91
CA CYS A 3 55.19 -21.02 17.97
C CYS A 3 55.99 -20.00 17.15
N SER A 4 55.84 -19.99 15.83
CA SER A 4 56.46 -18.97 14.95
C SER A 4 55.92 -17.56 15.19
N HIS A 5 54.71 -17.41 15.74
CA HIS A 5 54.08 -16.11 15.97
C HIS A 5 54.33 -15.54 17.36
N CYS A 6 54.28 -16.35 18.42
CA CYS A 6 54.38 -15.86 19.81
C CYS A 6 55.52 -16.47 20.62
N ASN A 7 56.34 -17.33 20.02
CA ASN A 7 57.49 -17.99 20.64
C ASN A 7 57.19 -18.87 21.88
N ALA A 8 55.91 -19.12 22.18
CA ALA A 8 55.48 -20.00 23.27
C ALA A 8 55.71 -21.49 22.94
N THR A 9 55.95 -22.31 23.96
CA THR A 9 56.16 -23.76 23.82
C THR A 9 54.86 -24.46 23.43
N ILE A 10 54.90 -25.29 22.38
CA ILE A 10 53.76 -26.06 21.86
C ILE A 10 54.00 -27.57 22.06
N GLU A 11 52.97 -28.28 22.49
CA GLU A 11 52.93 -29.76 22.60
C GLU A 11 53.07 -30.44 21.21
N LEU A 12 53.79 -31.57 21.16
CA LEU A 12 53.82 -32.43 19.97
C LEU A 12 52.37 -32.83 19.62
N ASN A 13 51.86 -32.39 18.47
CA ASN A 13 50.50 -32.61 17.93
C ASN A 13 49.42 -31.56 18.21
N ALA A 14 49.73 -30.39 18.80
CA ALA A 14 48.74 -29.31 18.87
C ALA A 14 48.41 -28.76 17.47
N ARG A 15 47.12 -28.72 17.10
CA ARG A 15 46.66 -28.16 15.81
C ARG A 15 46.71 -26.63 15.76
N SER A 16 46.64 -25.97 16.91
CA SER A 16 46.70 -24.53 17.06
C SER A 16 47.46 -24.14 18.34
N CYS A 17 48.10 -22.98 18.34
CA CYS A 17 48.75 -22.45 19.53
C CYS A 17 47.70 -22.00 20.56
N ARG A 18 47.75 -22.52 21.79
CA ARG A 18 46.82 -22.10 22.87
C ARG A 18 46.96 -20.63 23.27
N HIS A 19 48.10 -20.00 22.96
CA HIS A 19 48.40 -18.66 23.44
C HIS A 19 48.00 -17.55 22.46
N CYS A 20 47.99 -17.82 21.15
CA CYS A 20 47.67 -16.82 20.12
C CYS A 20 46.68 -17.31 19.05
N GLY A 21 46.26 -18.58 19.09
CA GLY A 21 45.27 -19.15 18.17
C GLY A 21 45.76 -19.46 16.76
N SER A 22 47.02 -19.16 16.42
CA SER A 22 47.56 -19.43 15.08
C SER A 22 47.62 -20.94 14.79
N PRO A 23 47.28 -21.40 13.57
CA PRO A 23 47.41 -22.80 13.18
C PRO A 23 48.89 -23.21 13.19
N VAL A 24 49.18 -24.41 13.69
CA VAL A 24 50.53 -24.98 13.65
C VAL A 24 50.65 -25.80 12.37
N ALA A 25 51.60 -25.44 11.51
CA ALA A 25 51.83 -26.20 10.28
C ALA A 25 52.16 -27.67 10.64
N PRO A 26 51.54 -28.65 9.98
CA PRO A 26 51.90 -30.05 10.19
C PRO A 26 53.36 -30.23 9.80
N VAL A 27 54.17 -30.71 10.74
CA VAL A 27 55.56 -31.06 10.46
C VAL A 27 55.53 -32.24 9.50
N ALA A 28 55.81 -31.97 8.23
CA ALA A 28 56.08 -33.00 7.24
C ALA A 28 57.36 -33.73 7.67
N GLY A 29 57.20 -34.90 8.30
CA GLY A 29 58.33 -35.76 8.61
C GLY A 29 59.01 -36.21 7.32
N PRO A 30 60.35 -36.29 7.29
CA PRO A 30 61.04 -36.95 6.20
C PRO A 30 60.72 -38.44 6.24
N LEU A 31 59.97 -38.92 5.26
CA LEU A 31 59.82 -40.36 4.99
C LEU A 31 61.17 -40.88 4.49
N LEU A 32 61.92 -41.49 5.41
CA LEU A 32 63.09 -42.29 5.11
C LEU A 32 62.67 -43.54 4.34
N GLU A 33 63.01 -43.52 3.06
CA GLU A 33 63.60 -44.59 2.26
C GLU A 33 63.77 -45.96 2.96
N ALA A 34 62.92 -46.92 2.59
CA ALA A 34 63.21 -48.35 2.77
C ALA A 34 62.76 -49.10 1.50
N ARG A 35 63.77 -49.60 0.78
CA ARG A 35 63.70 -50.54 -0.34
C ARG A 35 62.86 -51.76 0.00
N THR A 36 61.90 -52.09 -0.85
CA THR A 36 61.50 -53.49 -1.14
C THR A 36 61.12 -53.60 -2.61
N LEU A 37 62.09 -54.02 -3.41
CA LEU A 37 61.89 -54.64 -4.72
C LEU A 37 61.19 -55.98 -4.50
N PHE A 38 59.86 -56.03 -4.62
CA PHE A 38 59.12 -57.25 -4.89
C PHE A 38 58.00 -56.96 -5.87
N ALA A 39 58.15 -57.56 -7.04
CA ALA A 39 57.18 -57.60 -8.12
C ALA A 39 55.98 -58.48 -7.72
N THR A 40 54.78 -57.89 -7.77
CA THR A 40 53.55 -58.61 -8.12
C THR A 40 52.61 -57.61 -8.78
N GLU A 41 52.34 -57.80 -10.07
CA GLU A 41 51.27 -57.12 -10.80
C GLU A 41 49.95 -57.27 -10.04
N ARG A 42 49.30 -56.13 -9.73
CA ARG A 42 47.86 -56.06 -9.45
C ARG A 42 47.23 -55.04 -10.39
N PRO A 43 46.04 -55.32 -10.92
CA PRO A 43 45.41 -54.52 -11.97
C PRO A 43 45.03 -53.13 -11.44
N PRO A 44 44.92 -52.11 -12.31
CA PRO A 44 44.59 -50.76 -11.88
C PRO A 44 43.16 -50.70 -11.36
N GLU A 45 43.01 -50.73 -10.04
CA GLU A 45 41.76 -50.44 -9.37
C GLU A 45 41.48 -48.95 -9.54
N GLN A 46 40.66 -48.59 -10.54
CA GLN A 46 40.15 -47.24 -10.72
C GLN A 46 39.26 -46.86 -9.53
N PRO A 47 39.61 -45.85 -8.71
CA PRO A 47 38.62 -45.24 -7.84
C PRO A 47 37.68 -44.41 -8.73
N ARG A 48 36.50 -45.00 -8.92
CA ARG A 48 35.28 -44.41 -9.48
C ARG A 48 35.21 -42.89 -9.34
N ARG A 49 35.08 -42.24 -10.49
CA ARG A 49 34.48 -40.90 -10.66
C ARG A 49 33.22 -40.81 -9.81
N ARG A 50 33.30 -40.19 -8.62
CA ARG A 50 32.12 -39.80 -7.83
C ARG A 50 31.49 -38.56 -8.48
N GLU A 51 30.91 -38.76 -9.65
CA GLU A 51 29.71 -38.00 -9.97
C GLU A 51 28.62 -38.48 -9.01
N ARG A 52 28.13 -37.59 -8.16
CA ARG A 52 26.69 -37.31 -7.97
C ARG A 52 26.44 -36.57 -6.65
N ARG A 53 25.56 -35.57 -6.77
CA ARG A 53 24.68 -34.98 -5.75
C ARG A 53 25.28 -33.91 -4.83
N GLY A 54 25.59 -32.75 -5.41
CA GLY A 54 25.70 -31.48 -4.67
C GLY A 54 24.67 -30.40 -5.05
N GLY A 55 23.87 -30.61 -6.10
CA GLY A 55 22.99 -29.56 -6.68
C GLY A 55 21.57 -29.46 -6.10
N GLY A 56 21.24 -30.26 -5.08
CA GLY A 56 19.88 -30.32 -4.51
C GLY A 56 19.59 -29.24 -3.47
N PHE A 57 20.60 -28.80 -2.71
CA PHE A 57 20.41 -27.83 -1.63
C PHE A 57 20.13 -26.41 -2.16
N ALA A 58 20.85 -26.00 -3.22
CA ALA A 58 20.59 -24.73 -3.89
C ALA A 58 19.18 -24.70 -4.52
N ARG A 59 18.73 -25.81 -5.12
CA ARG A 59 17.37 -25.94 -5.67
C ARG A 59 16.30 -25.98 -4.57
N GLY A 60 16.56 -26.66 -3.46
CA GLY A 60 15.65 -26.70 -2.31
C GLY A 60 15.50 -25.33 -1.63
N CYS A 61 16.59 -24.59 -1.47
CA CYS A 61 16.56 -23.22 -0.94
C CYS A 61 15.78 -22.27 -1.87
N LEU A 62 16.01 -22.37 -3.19
CA LEU A 62 15.29 -21.56 -4.17
C LEU A 62 13.79 -21.86 -4.17
N VAL A 63 13.38 -23.14 -4.09
CA VAL A 63 11.97 -23.53 -3.97
C VAL A 63 11.35 -23.02 -2.67
N LEU A 64 12.07 -23.09 -1.54
CA LEU A 64 11.57 -22.58 -0.26
C LEU A 64 11.39 -21.05 -0.27
N VAL A 65 12.33 -20.31 -0.85
CA VAL A 65 12.21 -18.86 -1.05
C VAL A 65 11.01 -18.52 -1.94
N LEU A 66 10.81 -19.28 -3.02
CA LEU A 66 9.63 -19.13 -3.89
C LEU A 66 8.33 -19.38 -3.12
N ILE A 67 8.26 -20.42 -2.29
CA ILE A 67 7.08 -20.72 -1.47
C ILE A 67 6.84 -19.60 -0.46
N VAL A 68 7.87 -19.10 0.23
CA VAL A 68 7.72 -17.98 1.17
C VAL A 68 7.27 -16.71 0.47
N LEU A 69 7.80 -16.41 -0.72
CA LEU A 69 7.34 -15.28 -1.53
C LEU A 69 5.88 -15.44 -1.94
N VAL A 70 5.50 -16.63 -2.41
CA VAL A 70 4.10 -16.92 -2.80
C VAL A 70 3.18 -16.80 -1.60
N LEU A 71 3.55 -17.36 -0.44
CA LEU A 71 2.76 -17.25 0.80
C LEU A 71 2.70 -15.80 1.30
N GLY A 72 3.78 -15.03 1.17
CA GLY A 72 3.82 -13.61 1.52
C GLY A 72 2.90 -12.78 0.62
N VAL A 73 2.94 -13.01 -0.69
CA VAL A 73 2.05 -12.37 -1.67
C VAL A 73 0.59 -12.79 -1.42
N LEU A 74 0.33 -14.08 -1.21
CA LEU A 74 -1.01 -14.58 -0.90
C LEU A 74 -1.51 -13.98 0.41
N GLY A 75 -0.71 -13.95 1.47
CA GLY A 75 -1.06 -13.34 2.75
C GLY A 75 -1.33 -11.82 2.61
N TRP A 76 -0.52 -11.11 1.84
CA TRP A 76 -0.75 -9.70 1.52
C TRP A 76 -2.09 -9.49 0.80
N VAL A 77 -2.33 -10.26 -0.27
CA VAL A 77 -3.52 -10.11 -1.12
C VAL A 77 -4.80 -10.58 -0.41
N PHE A 78 -4.75 -11.67 0.36
CA PHE A 78 -5.93 -12.29 0.99
C PHE A 78 -6.22 -11.83 2.41
N ALA A 79 -5.23 -11.38 3.19
CA ALA A 79 -5.46 -10.95 4.57
C ALA A 79 -5.28 -9.44 4.73
N LEU A 80 -4.09 -8.92 4.38
CA LEU A 80 -3.75 -7.55 4.72
C LEU A 80 -4.48 -6.52 3.84
N ARG A 81 -4.55 -6.75 2.52
CA ARG A 81 -5.26 -5.87 1.59
C ARG A 81 -6.76 -5.74 1.91
N PRO A 82 -7.55 -6.82 2.06
CA PRO A 82 -8.97 -6.67 2.39
C PRO A 82 -9.20 -6.03 3.77
N TYR A 83 -8.33 -6.31 4.74
CA TYR A 83 -8.40 -5.65 6.05
C TYR A 83 -8.19 -4.14 5.95
N LEU A 84 -7.12 -3.69 5.27
CA LEU A 84 -6.85 -2.27 5.05
C LEU A 84 -7.93 -1.59 4.22
N ASN A 85 -8.48 -2.28 3.21
CA ASN A 85 -9.60 -1.75 2.43
C ASN A 85 -10.83 -1.54 3.30
N ASN A 86 -11.21 -2.51 4.15
CA ASN A 86 -12.35 -2.36 5.06
C ASN A 86 -12.13 -1.22 6.07
N MET A 87 -10.92 -1.09 6.62
CA MET A 87 -10.58 0.01 7.52
C MET A 87 -10.69 1.36 6.81
N ALA A 88 -10.12 1.49 5.60
CA ALA A 88 -10.20 2.70 4.79
C ALA A 88 -11.65 3.04 4.43
N LYS A 89 -12.44 2.05 4.01
CA LYS A 89 -13.87 2.18 3.73
C LYS A 89 -14.63 2.74 4.92
N THR A 90 -14.41 2.17 6.10
CA THR A 90 -15.13 2.55 7.32
C THR A 90 -14.75 3.98 7.76
N GLN A 91 -13.46 4.32 7.72
CA GLN A 91 -13.01 5.67 8.06
C GLN A 91 -13.52 6.73 7.07
N LEU A 92 -13.49 6.44 5.77
CA LEU A 92 -14.01 7.34 4.75
C LEU A 92 -15.52 7.52 4.90
N ASP A 93 -16.27 6.43 5.05
CA ASP A 93 -17.73 6.48 5.24
C ASP A 93 -18.08 7.24 6.53
N GLN A 94 -17.35 7.04 7.63
CA GLN A 94 -17.54 7.81 8.87
C GLN A 94 -17.26 9.30 8.68
N SER A 95 -16.13 9.66 8.05
CA SER A 95 -15.77 11.06 7.84
C SER A 95 -16.78 11.80 6.95
N LEU A 96 -17.21 11.16 5.87
CA LEU A 96 -18.22 11.68 4.97
C LEU A 96 -19.59 11.74 5.66
N ALA A 97 -19.99 10.69 6.39
CA ALA A 97 -21.24 10.67 7.12
C ALA A 97 -21.30 11.77 8.19
N SER A 98 -20.20 12.00 8.92
CA SER A 98 -20.08 13.09 9.89
C SER A 98 -20.18 14.46 9.21
N ALA A 99 -19.51 14.67 8.07
CA ALA A 99 -19.65 15.90 7.30
C ALA A 99 -21.11 16.12 6.83
N VAL A 100 -21.76 15.06 6.36
CA VAL A 100 -23.17 15.08 5.97
C VAL A 100 -24.11 15.31 7.16
N GLN A 101 -23.73 14.94 8.38
CA GLN A 101 -24.48 15.23 9.61
C GLN A 101 -24.39 16.69 10.04
N GLN A 102 -23.37 17.43 9.60
CA GLN A 102 -23.27 18.86 9.85
C GLN A 102 -24.16 19.70 8.93
N ILE A 103 -24.74 19.10 7.88
CA ILE A 103 -25.72 19.77 7.03
C ILE A 103 -27.01 19.95 7.83
N ASP A 104 -27.24 21.18 8.32
CA ASP A 104 -28.45 21.56 9.02
C ASP A 104 -29.64 21.68 8.04
N PRO A 105 -30.62 20.75 8.08
CA PRO A 105 -31.72 20.73 7.13
C PRO A 105 -32.63 21.96 7.23
N ALA A 106 -32.63 22.68 8.37
CA ALA A 106 -33.43 23.89 8.55
C ALA A 106 -32.85 25.07 7.75
N ARG A 107 -31.52 25.17 7.66
CA ARG A 107 -30.83 26.20 6.87
C ARG A 107 -30.89 25.90 5.38
N THR A 108 -30.84 24.62 5.00
CA THR A 108 -30.81 24.24 3.59
C THR A 108 -32.17 24.35 2.92
N ALA A 109 -33.28 24.16 3.66
CA ALA A 109 -34.62 24.39 3.13
C ALA A 109 -34.90 25.84 2.69
N GLN A 110 -34.05 26.78 3.11
CA GLN A 110 -34.13 28.20 2.76
C GLN A 110 -33.22 28.57 1.58
N LEU A 111 -32.50 27.60 0.99
CA LEU A 111 -31.66 27.86 -0.17
C LEU A 111 -32.53 28.34 -1.35
N PRO A 112 -32.24 29.52 -1.92
CA PRO A 112 -32.94 29.97 -3.11
C PRO A 112 -32.65 29.02 -4.28
N GLN A 113 -33.67 28.80 -5.11
CA GLN A 113 -33.49 28.07 -6.36
C GLN A 113 -32.63 28.90 -7.30
N GLY A 114 -31.67 28.27 -7.96
CA GLY A 114 -30.79 28.98 -8.89
C GLY A 114 -29.34 28.46 -8.89
N PRO A 115 -28.48 29.15 -9.65
CA PRO A 115 -27.06 28.82 -9.73
C PRO A 115 -26.35 29.17 -8.42
N VAL A 116 -25.58 28.22 -7.90
CA VAL A 116 -24.70 28.36 -6.75
C VAL A 116 -23.28 28.08 -7.24
N SER A 117 -22.42 29.09 -7.21
CA SER A 117 -20.99 28.92 -7.53
C SER A 117 -20.20 28.59 -6.27
N ILE A 118 -19.35 27.57 -6.36
CA ILE A 118 -18.43 27.16 -5.30
C ILE A 118 -17.01 27.24 -5.86
N SER A 119 -16.17 28.07 -5.25
CA SER A 119 -14.78 28.24 -5.64
C SER A 119 -13.83 27.26 -4.95
N ASP A 120 -12.70 26.99 -5.59
CA ASP A 120 -11.57 26.25 -5.02
C ASP A 120 -11.07 26.86 -3.71
N THR A 121 -11.04 28.19 -3.63
CA THR A 121 -10.56 28.90 -2.43
C THR A 121 -11.46 28.64 -1.22
N LEU A 122 -12.77 28.62 -1.41
CA LEU A 122 -13.72 28.28 -0.36
C LEU A 122 -13.52 26.83 0.10
N LEU A 123 -13.40 25.89 -0.83
CA LEU A 123 -13.17 24.48 -0.51
C LEU A 123 -11.86 24.26 0.22
N ASN A 124 -10.77 24.91 -0.23
CA ASN A 124 -9.47 24.82 0.42
C ASN A 124 -9.48 25.39 1.84
N ASN A 125 -10.14 26.52 2.07
CA ASN A 125 -10.28 27.08 3.41
C ASN A 125 -11.03 26.11 4.35
N LEU A 126 -12.11 25.48 3.89
CA LEU A 126 -12.83 24.47 4.67
C LEU A 126 -11.99 23.22 4.96
N LEU A 127 -11.18 22.77 3.99
CA LEU A 127 -10.27 21.64 4.17
C LEU A 127 -9.21 21.93 5.23
N THR A 128 -8.62 23.14 5.22
CA THR A 128 -7.64 23.54 6.24
C THR A 128 -8.25 23.63 7.64
N LEU A 129 -9.49 24.10 7.76
CA LEU A 129 -10.18 24.26 9.05
C LEU A 129 -10.60 22.92 9.68
N THR A 130 -10.75 21.87 8.88
CA THR A 130 -11.26 20.56 9.32
C THR A 130 -10.16 19.54 9.62
N HIS A 131 -8.90 19.84 9.29
CA HIS A 131 -7.78 18.91 9.50
C HIS A 131 -7.04 19.17 10.81
N ALA A 132 -6.87 18.12 11.62
CA ALA A 132 -6.02 18.17 12.81
C ALA A 132 -4.52 18.13 12.41
N PRO A 133 -3.64 18.90 13.08
CA PRO A 133 -2.20 18.90 12.79
C PRO A 133 -1.52 17.53 12.96
N SER A 134 -2.09 16.65 13.78
CA SER A 134 -1.60 15.29 14.04
C SER A 134 -2.12 14.25 13.04
N SER A 135 -2.89 14.65 12.03
CA SER A 135 -3.43 13.71 11.05
C SER A 135 -2.36 13.24 10.05
N PRO A 136 -2.40 11.96 9.62
CA PRO A 136 -1.45 11.41 8.66
C PRO A 136 -1.64 11.95 7.23
N ILE A 137 -2.77 12.63 6.98
CA ILE A 137 -3.12 13.29 5.73
C ILE A 137 -2.75 14.77 5.87
N GLN A 138 -1.84 15.24 5.03
CA GLN A 138 -1.28 16.59 5.06
C GLN A 138 -1.37 17.26 3.69
N ASN A 139 -1.20 18.58 3.65
CA ASN A 139 -1.16 19.36 2.40
C ASN A 139 -2.37 19.07 1.49
N THR A 140 -3.56 18.94 2.08
CA THR A 140 -4.79 18.68 1.34
C THR A 140 -5.18 19.92 0.55
N GLN A 141 -5.23 19.80 -0.77
CA GLN A 141 -5.61 20.88 -1.69
C GLN A 141 -6.59 20.36 -2.74
N MET A 142 -7.71 21.03 -2.86
CA MET A 142 -8.72 20.86 -3.90
C MET A 142 -8.46 21.84 -5.03
N THR A 143 -8.56 21.36 -6.26
CA THR A 143 -8.48 22.13 -7.49
C THR A 143 -9.60 21.71 -8.44
N ILE A 144 -10.39 22.66 -8.90
CA ILE A 144 -11.45 22.49 -9.87
C ILE A 144 -10.92 23.04 -11.20
N THR A 145 -11.01 22.22 -12.24
CA THR A 145 -10.71 22.58 -13.62
C THR A 145 -11.98 22.38 -14.44
N ALA A 146 -12.07 22.98 -15.61
CA ALA A 146 -13.22 22.85 -16.52
C ALA A 146 -13.68 21.40 -16.83
N SER A 147 -12.84 20.38 -16.60
CA SER A 147 -13.17 18.98 -16.87
C SER A 147 -13.24 18.08 -15.64
N VAL A 148 -12.49 18.37 -14.57
CA VAL A 148 -12.32 17.47 -13.43
C VAL A 148 -12.16 18.25 -12.14
N MET A 149 -12.60 17.65 -11.04
CA MET A 149 -12.19 18.03 -9.70
C MET A 149 -11.02 17.15 -9.27
N LYS A 150 -9.97 17.76 -8.74
CA LYS A 150 -8.73 17.11 -8.33
C LYS A 150 -8.43 17.45 -6.88
N LEU A 151 -8.35 16.43 -6.04
CA LEU A 151 -7.89 16.52 -4.66
C LEU A 151 -6.47 15.96 -4.58
N THR A 152 -5.53 16.79 -4.16
CA THR A 152 -4.16 16.38 -3.87
C THR A 152 -3.92 16.41 -2.37
N PHE A 153 -3.19 15.43 -1.86
CA PHE A 153 -2.81 15.38 -0.45
C PHE A 153 -1.57 14.51 -0.28
N THR A 154 -0.93 14.63 0.87
CA THR A 154 0.24 13.86 1.25
C THR A 154 -0.16 12.88 2.35
N LEU A 155 0.05 11.58 2.13
CA LEU A 155 -0.22 10.53 3.11
C LEU A 155 1.12 9.91 3.54
N TYR A 156 1.47 10.02 4.82
CA TYR A 156 2.78 9.57 5.35
C TYR A 156 3.99 10.05 4.52
N GLY A 157 3.97 11.33 4.12
CA GLY A 157 5.04 11.92 3.29
C GLY A 157 4.98 11.59 1.80
N SER A 158 4.00 10.79 1.34
CA SER A 158 3.84 10.42 -0.06
C SER A 158 2.68 11.16 -0.73
N ALA A 159 2.93 11.74 -1.90
CA ALA A 159 1.90 12.43 -2.66
C ALA A 159 0.85 11.46 -3.20
N CYS A 160 -0.42 11.78 -2.96
CA CYS A 160 -1.59 11.07 -3.45
C CYS A 160 -2.50 12.05 -4.18
N THR A 161 -3.27 11.53 -5.15
CA THR A 161 -4.19 12.34 -5.93
C THR A 161 -5.47 11.55 -6.17
N ILE A 162 -6.60 12.21 -5.96
CA ILE A 162 -7.93 11.72 -6.31
C ILE A 162 -8.50 12.69 -7.34
N THR A 163 -8.98 12.18 -8.47
CA THR A 163 -9.72 12.98 -9.44
C THR A 163 -11.13 12.44 -9.61
N GLY A 164 -12.08 13.28 -9.99
CA GLY A 164 -13.45 12.89 -10.28
C GLY A 164 -14.20 13.94 -11.08
N VAL A 165 -15.23 13.52 -11.80
CA VAL A 165 -16.11 14.40 -12.59
C VAL A 165 -17.49 14.42 -11.95
N PRO A 166 -17.91 15.53 -11.33
CA PRO A 166 -19.25 15.66 -10.78
C PRO A 166 -20.25 15.85 -11.92
N GLN A 167 -21.36 15.12 -11.86
CA GLN A 167 -22.44 15.19 -12.84
C GLN A 167 -23.80 15.19 -12.15
N ALA A 168 -24.77 15.85 -12.76
CA ALA A 168 -26.17 15.73 -12.37
C ALA A 168 -26.79 14.54 -13.09
N ASN A 169 -27.26 13.54 -12.35
CA ASN A 169 -27.96 12.38 -12.88
C ASN A 169 -29.28 12.19 -12.13
N ASN A 170 -30.41 12.24 -12.84
CA ASN A 170 -31.75 12.10 -12.27
C ASN A 170 -32.03 13.07 -11.11
N GLY A 171 -31.56 14.30 -11.25
CA GLY A 171 -31.69 15.30 -10.20
C GLY A 171 -30.76 15.07 -9.01
N GLN A 172 -29.84 14.09 -9.07
CA GLN A 172 -28.86 13.79 -8.03
C GLN A 172 -27.43 14.17 -8.43
N LEU A 173 -26.62 14.62 -7.48
CA LEU A 173 -25.19 14.83 -7.70
C LEU A 173 -24.44 13.51 -7.56
N VAL A 174 -23.82 13.07 -8.63
CA VAL A 174 -23.00 11.85 -8.68
C VAL A 174 -21.60 12.17 -9.15
N MET A 175 -20.62 11.46 -8.61
CA MET A 175 -19.25 11.51 -9.08
C MET A 175 -19.00 10.36 -10.05
N THR A 176 -18.39 10.69 -11.18
CA THR A 176 -18.04 9.75 -12.26
C THR A 176 -16.55 9.84 -12.58
N ASN A 177 -16.02 8.84 -13.29
CA ASN A 177 -14.63 8.79 -13.73
C ASN A 177 -13.62 9.05 -12.59
N MET A 178 -13.90 8.52 -11.40
CA MET A 178 -12.97 8.72 -10.30
C MET A 178 -11.71 7.88 -10.46
N GLN A 179 -10.58 8.51 -10.18
CA GLN A 179 -9.28 7.87 -10.26
C GLN A 179 -8.48 8.20 -9.01
N ILE A 180 -7.76 7.19 -8.51
CA ILE A 180 -6.89 7.31 -7.36
C ILE A 180 -5.46 7.03 -7.82
N SER A 181 -4.54 7.88 -7.42
CA SER A 181 -3.10 7.76 -7.68
C SER A 181 -2.30 7.84 -6.39
N GLY A 182 -1.13 7.21 -6.38
CA GLY A 182 -0.23 7.14 -5.24
C GLY A 182 -0.45 5.90 -4.38
N LEU A 183 0.01 5.94 -3.12
CA LEU A 183 -0.09 4.79 -2.22
C LEU A 183 -1.54 4.37 -1.94
N LEU A 184 -2.50 5.30 -2.05
CA LEU A 184 -3.91 4.99 -1.80
C LEU A 184 -4.49 3.99 -2.82
N SER A 185 -4.00 3.95 -4.06
CA SER A 185 -4.49 3.01 -5.09
C SER A 185 -4.14 1.55 -4.79
N TRP A 186 -3.18 1.31 -3.89
CA TRP A 186 -2.81 -0.03 -3.44
C TRP A 186 -3.81 -0.57 -2.41
N ILE A 187 -4.44 0.34 -1.67
CA ILE A 187 -5.34 0.05 -0.56
C ILE A 187 -6.79 0.00 -1.04
N MET A 188 -7.19 0.96 -1.89
CA MET A 188 -8.57 1.16 -2.30
C MET A 188 -8.69 1.25 -3.82
N SER A 189 -9.75 0.64 -4.37
CA SER A 189 -10.04 0.70 -5.80
C SER A 189 -10.84 1.96 -6.18
N ASN A 190 -10.79 2.32 -7.47
CA ASN A 190 -11.57 3.44 -8.00
C ASN A 190 -13.08 3.24 -7.82
N ASP A 191 -13.56 2.00 -8.00
CA ASP A 191 -14.97 1.65 -7.85
C ASP A 191 -15.43 1.74 -6.40
N ASP A 192 -14.62 1.26 -5.45
CA ASP A 192 -14.90 1.36 -4.02
C ASP A 192 -15.06 2.84 -3.61
N LEU A 193 -14.12 3.70 -4.04
CA LEU A 193 -14.21 5.13 -3.75
C LEU A 193 -15.46 5.75 -4.39
N THR A 194 -15.77 5.38 -5.64
CA THR A 194 -16.98 5.84 -6.35
C THR A 194 -18.25 5.47 -5.61
N GLN A 195 -18.33 4.24 -5.12
CA GLN A 195 -19.47 3.79 -4.35
C GLN A 195 -19.61 4.57 -3.03
N ILE A 196 -18.53 4.78 -2.29
CA ILE A 196 -18.54 5.50 -1.00
C ILE A 196 -18.93 6.96 -1.20
N VAL A 197 -18.31 7.65 -2.17
CA VAL A 197 -18.59 9.05 -2.46
C VAL A 197 -20.03 9.22 -2.92
N ASN A 198 -20.51 8.41 -3.87
CA ASN A 198 -21.88 8.53 -4.39
C ASN A 198 -22.93 8.20 -3.33
N LYS A 199 -22.69 7.21 -2.47
CA LYS A 199 -23.56 6.90 -1.32
C LYS A 199 -23.69 8.11 -0.39
N ASN A 200 -22.57 8.75 -0.06
CA ASN A 200 -22.57 9.89 0.84
C ASN A 200 -23.14 11.16 0.19
N LEU A 201 -22.88 11.40 -1.10
CA LEU A 201 -23.50 12.48 -1.87
C LEU A 201 -25.03 12.32 -1.93
N ALA A 202 -25.53 11.10 -2.18
CA ALA A 202 -26.96 10.82 -2.17
C ALA A 202 -27.59 11.12 -0.79
N THR A 203 -26.89 10.76 0.29
CA THR A 203 -27.34 11.05 1.66
C THR A 203 -27.31 12.55 1.97
N ALA A 204 -26.26 13.25 1.52
CA ALA A 204 -26.14 14.70 1.63
C ALA A 204 -27.31 15.39 0.93
N GLN A 205 -27.65 14.95 -0.26
CA GLN A 205 -28.70 15.54 -1.05
C GLN A 205 -30.10 15.30 -0.47
N GLN A 206 -30.34 14.11 0.09
CA GLN A 206 -31.56 13.83 0.84
C GLN A 206 -31.73 14.80 2.03
N ARG A 207 -30.63 15.22 2.66
CA ARG A 207 -30.64 16.23 3.72
C ARG A 207 -30.80 17.65 3.20
N LEU A 208 -30.17 17.98 2.06
CA LEU A 208 -30.36 19.26 1.40
C LEU A 208 -31.81 19.46 0.96
N ARG A 209 -32.52 18.37 0.60
CA ARG A 209 -33.88 18.37 0.07
C ARG A 209 -34.04 19.15 -1.24
N HIS A 210 -32.98 19.36 -2.00
CA HIS A 210 -33.04 20.00 -3.31
C HIS A 210 -32.55 19.05 -4.40
N SER A 211 -33.17 19.15 -5.58
CA SER A 211 -32.66 18.50 -6.79
C SER A 211 -31.50 19.31 -7.38
N ILE A 212 -30.54 18.64 -7.99
CA ILE A 212 -29.43 19.28 -8.71
C ILE A 212 -29.66 19.05 -10.20
N THR A 213 -29.97 20.12 -10.92
CA THR A 213 -30.39 20.05 -12.32
C THR A 213 -29.21 20.00 -13.26
N SER A 214 -28.15 20.76 -12.97
CA SER A 214 -26.93 20.74 -13.74
C SER A 214 -25.71 21.04 -12.87
N VAL A 215 -24.57 20.56 -13.36
CA VAL A 215 -23.24 20.84 -12.81
C VAL A 215 -22.40 21.33 -13.97
N LEU A 216 -21.81 22.51 -13.83
CA LEU A 216 -20.86 23.05 -14.80
C LEU A 216 -19.54 23.31 -14.08
N LEU A 217 -18.49 22.63 -14.51
CA LEU A 217 -17.15 22.92 -14.04
C LEU A 217 -16.56 24.05 -14.89
N LYS A 218 -15.97 25.02 -14.21
CA LYS A 218 -15.16 26.09 -14.78
C LYS A 218 -13.75 26.00 -14.18
N ASP A 219 -12.86 26.85 -14.65
CA ASP A 219 -11.56 26.97 -14.00
C ASP A 219 -11.74 27.62 -12.62
N HIS A 220 -11.34 26.88 -11.58
CA HIS A 220 -11.42 27.25 -10.17
C HIS A 220 -12.81 27.36 -9.54
N GLU A 221 -13.87 27.05 -10.28
CA GLU A 221 -15.26 27.17 -9.79
C GLU A 221 -16.13 26.01 -10.30
N VAL A 222 -17.07 25.59 -9.47
CA VAL A 222 -18.16 24.70 -9.88
C VAL A 222 -19.49 25.41 -9.69
N ASP A 223 -20.23 25.53 -10.79
CA ASP A 223 -21.59 26.05 -10.77
C ASP A 223 -22.57 24.88 -10.64
N LEU A 224 -23.38 24.92 -9.59
CA LEU A 224 -24.43 23.97 -9.31
C LEU A 224 -25.77 24.67 -9.51
N VAL A 225 -26.62 24.15 -10.38
CA VAL A 225 -28.00 24.65 -10.51
C VAL A 225 -28.88 23.85 -9.57
N VAL A 226 -29.29 24.49 -8.48
CA VAL A 226 -30.16 23.92 -7.45
C VAL A 226 -31.61 24.11 -7.88
N GLY A 227 -32.29 23.00 -8.11
CA GLY A 227 -33.70 22.94 -8.47
C GLY A 227 -34.64 23.01 -7.26
N ALA A 228 -35.93 22.79 -7.54
CA ALA A 228 -36.97 22.83 -6.51
C ALA A 228 -36.71 21.83 -5.38
N ALA A 229 -37.22 22.17 -4.19
CA ALA A 229 -37.14 21.30 -3.04
C ALA A 229 -37.91 20.00 -3.33
N THR A 230 -37.24 18.85 -3.24
CA THR A 230 -37.84 17.53 -3.41
C THR A 230 -38.67 17.23 -2.17
N SER A 231 -39.97 17.50 -2.23
CA SER A 231 -40.94 17.14 -1.20
C SER A 231 -41.14 15.62 -1.20
N SER A 232 -40.34 14.90 -0.42
CA SER A 232 -40.59 13.49 -0.10
C SER A 232 -41.77 13.39 0.88
N LEU A 233 -42.99 13.66 0.40
CA LEU A 233 -44.23 13.34 1.11
C LEU A 233 -45.13 12.52 0.18
N ARG A 234 -44.67 11.30 -0.18
CA ARG A 234 -45.55 10.29 -0.75
C ARG A 234 -46.41 9.73 0.37
N ARG A 235 -47.52 10.42 0.64
CA ARG A 235 -48.63 9.95 1.47
C ARG A 235 -49.02 8.54 1.01
N PRO A 236 -49.03 7.50 1.87
CA PRO A 236 -49.66 6.24 1.49
C PRO A 236 -51.15 6.54 1.31
N ILE A 237 -51.64 6.38 0.09
CA ILE A 237 -53.06 6.33 -0.19
C ILE A 237 -53.53 5.02 0.45
N ALA A 238 -54.25 5.15 1.57
CA ALA A 238 -54.99 4.04 2.15
C ALA A 238 -55.97 3.52 1.10
N ALA A 239 -55.93 2.22 0.84
CA ALA A 239 -56.98 1.45 0.20
C ALA A 239 -57.43 0.38 1.20
#